data_AF-A0A2K2G310-F1
#
_entry.id   AF-A0A2K2G310-F1
#
_cell.length_a   1.000
_cell.length_b   1.000
_cell.length_c   1.000
_cell.angle_alpha   90.00
_cell.angle_beta   90.00
_cell.angle_gamma   90.00
#
_symmetry.space_group_name_H-M   'P 1'
#
loop_
_entity.id
_entity.type
_entity.pdbx_description
1 polymer ?
#
loop_
_entity_poly.entity_id
_entity_poly.type
_entity_poly.pdbx_seq_one_letter_code
_entity_poly.pdbx_strand_id
1 'polypeptide(L)'
;MANNYLTSSFILEMTAEDAEMVRLAQRASEIVEDPCISDTGRDLAYADLGPRFAALFPPKDDDDFGSFLDLFDDPDFPTFDCSIVISEPDAEGQCKVSFSGNQFGVDQVANLIFAACKSALPCAFSWAHTCDALRPDEFGGGCVIITDAGIDFHSTTGIIGRVLGTGAGPSETPKPLFDPALVSIEQKRFSHTQWEILVCYNGQRIEQYGDKIELAGKEYRGHPREVWMAVAYREAIARDMASRLPVVEEAAITAHLNTH
;
A
#
# COMPACT_ATOMS: atom_id res chain seq x y z
N MET A 1 -0.90 -24.04 -11.18
CA MET A 1 -0.72 -22.60 -10.96
C MET A 1 -2.04 -21.93 -11.28
N ALA A 2 -2.46 -20.95 -10.50
CA ALA A 2 -3.58 -20.09 -10.84
C ALA A 2 -3.09 -18.66 -10.72
N ASN A 3 -3.59 -17.79 -11.60
CA ASN A 3 -3.22 -16.38 -11.62
C ASN A 3 -4.33 -15.58 -10.92
N ASN A 4 -3.92 -14.75 -9.98
CA ASN A 4 -4.79 -13.80 -9.32
C ASN A 4 -4.59 -12.42 -9.94
N TYR A 5 -5.69 -11.67 -10.05
CA TYR A 5 -5.73 -10.35 -10.65
C TYR A 5 -6.51 -9.41 -9.74
N LEU A 6 -5.90 -8.28 -9.40
CA LEU A 6 -6.58 -7.16 -8.78
C LEU A 6 -6.95 -6.17 -9.88
N THR A 7 -8.24 -6.04 -10.16
CA THR A 7 -8.74 -5.18 -11.24
C THR A 7 -9.51 -3.99 -10.69
N SER A 8 -9.33 -2.83 -11.31
CA SER A 8 -10.11 -1.62 -11.05
C SER A 8 -10.17 -0.77 -12.32
N SER A 9 -11.25 -0.02 -12.48
CA SER A 9 -11.40 0.98 -13.54
C SER A 9 -12.41 2.04 -13.13
N PHE A 10 -11.96 3.29 -13.06
CA PHE A 10 -12.81 4.42 -12.69
C PHE A 10 -12.25 5.73 -13.24
N ILE A 11 -13.08 6.77 -13.22
CA ILE A 11 -12.72 8.12 -13.62
C ILE A 11 -13.06 9.06 -12.47
N LEU A 12 -12.12 9.96 -12.16
CA LEU A 12 -12.36 11.09 -11.26
C LEU A 12 -12.31 12.39 -12.05
N GLU A 13 -13.18 13.33 -11.71
CA GLU A 13 -13.09 14.72 -12.15
C GLU A 13 -12.37 15.50 -11.05
N MET A 14 -11.34 16.26 -11.45
CA MET A 14 -10.54 17.08 -10.53
C MET A 14 -10.00 18.30 -11.25
N THR A 15 -9.57 19.30 -10.51
CA THR A 15 -8.95 20.50 -11.09
C THR A 15 -7.71 20.15 -11.92
N ALA A 16 -7.40 20.94 -12.95
CA ALA A 16 -6.19 20.77 -13.74
C ALA A 16 -4.90 20.75 -12.89
N GLU A 17 -4.91 21.50 -11.80
CA GLU A 17 -3.84 21.55 -10.80
C GLU A 17 -3.63 20.21 -10.07
N ASP A 18 -4.70 19.54 -9.65
CA ASP A 18 -4.61 18.23 -9.01
C ASP A 18 -4.32 17.12 -10.03
N ALA A 19 -4.82 17.25 -11.25
CA ALA A 19 -4.48 16.32 -12.34
C ALA A 19 -2.99 16.42 -12.72
N GLU A 20 -2.39 17.61 -12.65
CA GLU A 20 -0.94 17.78 -12.82
C GLU A 20 -0.16 17.08 -11.71
N MET A 21 -0.66 17.11 -10.47
CA MET A 21 -0.03 16.36 -9.38
C MET A 21 0.00 14.85 -9.63
N VAL A 22 -1.04 14.28 -10.24
CA VAL A 22 -1.03 12.87 -10.66
C VAL A 22 0.06 12.61 -11.70
N ARG A 23 0.22 13.50 -12.69
CA ARG A 23 1.29 13.41 -13.70
C ARG A 23 2.67 13.49 -13.07
N LEU A 24 2.88 14.41 -12.14
CA LEU A 24 4.15 14.56 -11.41
C LEU A 24 4.44 13.34 -10.51
N ALA A 25 3.42 12.75 -9.90
CA ALA A 25 3.58 11.51 -9.13
C ALA A 25 4.02 10.33 -10.01
N GLN A 26 3.45 10.18 -11.21
CA GLN A 26 3.94 9.17 -12.16
C GLN A 26 5.39 9.41 -12.53
N ARG A 27 5.75 10.67 -12.78
CA ARG A 27 7.13 11.04 -13.10
C ARG A 27 8.08 10.78 -11.95
N ALA A 28 7.66 11.02 -10.71
CA ALA A 28 8.43 10.72 -9.51
C ALA A 28 8.72 9.21 -9.39
N SER A 29 7.72 8.35 -9.59
CA SER A 29 7.92 6.89 -9.65
C SER A 29 8.94 6.49 -10.72
N GLU A 30 8.83 7.03 -11.94
CA GLU A 30 9.79 6.77 -13.02
C GLU A 30 11.22 7.20 -12.66
N ILE A 31 11.38 8.31 -11.94
CA ILE A 31 12.69 8.80 -11.48
C ILE A 31 13.29 7.86 -10.43
N VAL A 32 12.48 7.43 -9.45
CA VAL A 32 12.96 6.55 -8.38
C VAL A 32 13.34 5.17 -8.91
N GLU A 33 12.57 4.64 -9.86
CA GLU A 33 12.82 3.32 -10.44
C GLU A 33 13.98 3.30 -11.46
N ASP A 34 14.44 4.45 -11.98
CA ASP A 34 15.48 4.49 -13.02
C ASP A 34 16.88 4.23 -12.42
N PRO A 35 17.48 3.04 -12.64
CA PRO A 35 18.80 2.73 -12.09
C PRO A 35 19.94 3.49 -12.81
N CYS A 36 19.64 4.18 -13.92
CA CYS A 36 20.62 4.92 -14.69
C CYS A 36 20.78 6.36 -14.20
N ILE A 37 19.90 6.86 -13.31
CA ILE A 37 20.01 8.21 -12.77
C ILE A 37 21.05 8.23 -11.64
N SER A 38 22.04 9.10 -11.76
CA SER A 38 22.99 9.35 -10.65
C SER A 38 22.31 10.14 -9.53
N ASP A 39 22.84 10.08 -8.31
CA ASP A 39 22.35 10.87 -7.16
C ASP A 39 22.16 12.36 -7.48
N THR A 40 23.17 13.03 -8.04
CA THR A 40 23.03 14.44 -8.46
C THR A 40 21.96 14.66 -9.55
N GLY A 41 21.72 13.64 -10.37
CA GLY A 41 20.65 13.65 -11.37
C GLY A 41 19.27 13.51 -10.73
N ARG A 42 19.16 12.71 -9.66
CA ARG A 42 17.96 12.53 -8.86
C ARG A 42 17.59 13.83 -8.13
N ASP A 43 18.56 14.52 -7.54
CA ASP A 43 18.33 15.82 -6.88
C ASP A 43 17.78 16.88 -7.86
N LEU A 44 18.35 16.95 -9.07
CA LEU A 44 17.88 17.85 -10.12
C LEU A 44 16.49 17.46 -10.63
N ALA A 45 16.25 16.16 -10.82
CA ALA A 45 14.96 15.66 -11.26
C ALA A 45 13.86 15.91 -10.23
N TYR A 46 14.17 15.79 -8.93
CA TYR A 46 13.28 16.17 -7.84
C TYR A 46 12.98 17.67 -7.85
N ALA A 47 14.00 18.52 -7.99
CA ALA A 47 13.81 19.97 -8.09
C ALA A 47 12.91 20.36 -9.28
N ASP A 48 13.01 19.64 -10.40
CA ASP A 48 12.19 19.84 -11.61
C ASP A 48 10.71 19.46 -11.42
N LEU A 49 10.36 18.61 -10.43
CA LEU A 49 8.96 18.33 -10.07
C LEU A 49 8.26 19.57 -9.45
N GLY A 50 9.06 20.53 -8.98
CA GLY A 50 8.59 21.86 -8.61
C GLY A 50 8.06 21.98 -7.18
N PRO A 51 7.78 23.23 -6.76
CA PRO A 51 7.54 23.56 -5.36
C PRO A 51 6.23 22.99 -4.81
N ARG A 52 5.21 22.78 -5.66
CA ARG A 52 3.94 22.17 -5.22
C ARG A 52 4.13 20.70 -4.88
N PHE A 53 4.93 19.98 -5.66
CA PHE A 53 5.28 18.60 -5.37
C PHE A 53 6.05 18.50 -4.06
N ALA A 54 7.12 19.29 -3.91
CA ALA A 54 7.91 19.32 -2.69
C ALA A 54 7.12 19.76 -1.43
N ALA A 55 6.05 20.56 -1.60
CA ALA A 55 5.18 20.94 -0.49
C ALA A 55 4.28 19.79 -0.03
N LEU A 56 3.85 18.91 -0.94
CA LEU A 56 3.01 17.75 -0.62
C LEU A 56 3.85 16.55 -0.19
N PHE A 57 5.04 16.40 -0.76
CA PHE A 57 5.97 15.30 -0.51
C PHE A 57 7.35 15.86 -0.15
N PRO A 58 7.53 16.40 1.07
CA PRO A 58 8.81 16.95 1.47
C PRO A 58 9.89 15.86 1.64
N PRO A 59 11.18 16.21 1.55
CA PRO A 59 12.27 15.28 1.86
C PRO A 59 12.11 14.70 3.26
N LYS A 60 12.46 13.42 3.42
CA LYS A 60 12.34 12.66 4.67
C LYS A 60 13.47 11.64 4.77
N ASP A 61 14.04 11.49 5.96
CA ASP A 61 15.10 10.50 6.26
C ASP A 61 16.30 10.55 5.28
N ASP A 62 16.74 11.77 4.95
CA ASP A 62 17.81 12.06 3.98
C ASP A 62 17.55 11.61 2.53
N ASP A 63 16.30 11.27 2.19
CA ASP A 63 15.83 11.06 0.80
C ASP A 63 14.85 12.16 0.39
N ASP A 64 15.13 12.81 -0.73
CA ASP A 64 14.24 13.81 -1.35
C ASP A 64 12.85 13.24 -1.66
N PHE A 65 12.76 11.94 -1.98
CA PHE A 65 11.50 11.25 -2.26
C PHE A 65 10.92 10.55 -1.03
N GLY A 66 11.53 10.64 0.15
CA GLY A 66 11.15 9.83 1.32
C GLY A 66 9.66 9.93 1.71
N SER A 67 9.06 11.13 1.71
CA SER A 67 7.61 11.25 1.99
C SER A 67 6.72 10.81 0.83
N PHE A 68 7.22 10.83 -0.42
CA PHE A 68 6.51 10.27 -1.57
C PHE A 68 6.49 8.74 -1.51
N LEU A 69 7.58 8.13 -1.03
CA LEU A 69 7.68 6.68 -0.89
C LEU A 69 6.74 6.11 0.19
N ASP A 70 6.32 6.91 1.16
CA ASP A 70 5.29 6.53 2.14
C ASP A 70 3.92 6.22 1.51
N LEU A 71 3.70 6.58 0.23
CA LEU A 71 2.48 6.20 -0.50
C LEU A 71 2.42 4.70 -0.81
N PHE A 72 3.58 4.03 -0.85
CA PHE A 72 3.75 2.67 -1.32
C PHE A 72 3.98 1.70 -0.16
N ASP A 73 3.50 0.47 -0.30
CA ASP A 73 3.73 -0.63 0.63
C ASP A 73 5.14 -1.24 0.49
N ASP A 74 5.69 -1.14 -0.73
CA ASP A 74 7.08 -1.46 -1.11
C ASP A 74 7.80 -0.21 -1.65
N PRO A 75 8.58 0.49 -0.80
CA PRO A 75 9.34 1.67 -1.21
C PRO A 75 10.42 1.40 -2.27
N ASP A 76 10.87 0.16 -2.44
CA ASP A 76 11.90 -0.20 -3.42
C ASP A 76 11.33 -0.29 -4.85
N PHE A 77 10.00 -0.45 -4.97
CA PHE A 77 9.28 -0.57 -6.24
C PHE A 77 8.02 0.32 -6.23
N PRO A 78 8.17 1.66 -6.27
CA PRO A 78 7.08 2.61 -6.09
C PRO A 78 6.20 2.75 -7.34
N THR A 79 5.42 1.72 -7.65
CA THR A 79 4.48 1.66 -8.78
C THR A 79 3.02 1.80 -8.33
N PHE A 80 2.20 2.49 -9.13
CA PHE A 80 0.74 2.55 -8.93
C PHE A 80 -0.01 1.35 -9.54
N ASP A 81 0.70 0.50 -10.28
CA ASP A 81 0.21 -0.69 -10.99
C ASP A 81 -1.09 -0.49 -11.80
N CYS A 82 -1.25 0.71 -12.35
CA CYS A 82 -2.37 1.05 -13.20
C CYS A 82 -1.95 1.97 -14.35
N SER A 83 -2.76 1.94 -15.40
CA SER A 83 -2.72 2.94 -16.46
C SER A 83 -3.52 4.15 -16.00
N ILE A 84 -2.87 5.31 -16.06
CA ILE A 84 -3.47 6.61 -15.78
C ILE A 84 -3.55 7.41 -17.08
N VAL A 85 -4.74 7.90 -17.40
CA VAL A 85 -4.97 8.75 -18.58
C VAL A 85 -5.67 10.03 -18.13
N ILE A 86 -5.05 11.17 -18.41
CA ILE A 86 -5.53 12.50 -18.03
C ILE A 86 -6.05 13.21 -19.28
N SER A 87 -7.29 13.68 -19.26
CA SER A 87 -7.84 14.51 -20.33
C SER A 87 -7.28 15.93 -20.32
N GLU A 88 -7.47 16.66 -21.41
CA GLU A 88 -7.35 18.12 -21.37
C GLU A 88 -8.40 18.71 -20.41
N PRO A 89 -8.13 19.89 -19.82
CA PRO A 89 -9.12 20.60 -19.00
C PRO A 89 -10.34 21.00 -19.82
N ASP A 90 -11.54 20.88 -19.25
CA ASP A 90 -12.77 21.41 -19.81
C ASP A 90 -12.90 22.94 -19.63
N ALA A 91 -14.05 23.50 -19.99
CA ALA A 91 -14.30 24.94 -19.91
C ALA A 91 -14.26 25.47 -18.46
N GLU A 92 -14.49 24.60 -17.49
CA GLU A 92 -14.47 24.86 -16.05
C GLU A 92 -13.09 24.55 -15.42
N GLY A 93 -12.11 24.16 -16.23
CA GLY A 93 -10.76 23.83 -15.78
C GLY A 93 -10.66 22.48 -15.07
N GLN A 94 -11.63 21.59 -15.25
CA GLN A 94 -11.63 20.23 -14.72
C GLN A 94 -11.04 19.25 -15.72
N CYS A 95 -10.24 18.31 -15.23
CA CYS A 95 -9.71 17.19 -15.99
C CYS A 95 -10.40 15.90 -15.55
N LYS A 96 -10.65 15.01 -16.52
CA LYS A 96 -11.02 13.62 -16.25
C LYS A 96 -9.76 12.79 -16.16
N VAL A 97 -9.55 12.16 -15.01
CA VAL A 97 -8.42 11.25 -14.76
C VAL A 97 -8.95 9.83 -14.65
N SER A 98 -8.62 9.01 -15.65
CA SER A 98 -8.98 7.60 -15.70
C SER A 98 -7.87 6.77 -15.08
N PHE A 99 -8.23 5.89 -14.15
CA PHE A 99 -7.36 4.88 -13.55
C PHE A 99 -7.87 3.51 -13.97
N SER A 100 -7.01 2.64 -14.51
CA SER A 100 -7.43 1.29 -14.91
C SER A 100 -6.29 0.29 -14.90
N GLY A 101 -6.53 -0.95 -14.46
CA GLY A 101 -5.49 -1.98 -14.39
C GLY A 101 -6.01 -3.35 -14.00
N ASN A 102 -5.16 -4.38 -14.14
CA ASN A 102 -5.41 -5.77 -13.76
C ASN A 102 -4.43 -6.34 -12.71
N GLN A 103 -3.54 -5.48 -12.20
CA GLN A 103 -2.73 -5.67 -11.00
C GLN A 103 -2.80 -4.40 -10.14
N PHE A 104 -3.97 -3.76 -10.10
CA PHE A 104 -4.14 -2.38 -9.64
C PHE A 104 -3.67 -2.12 -8.20
N GLY A 105 -2.81 -1.10 -8.02
CA GLY A 105 -2.33 -0.66 -6.71
C GLY A 105 -3.39 0.15 -5.96
N VAL A 106 -4.27 -0.55 -5.21
CA VAL A 106 -5.41 0.07 -4.52
C VAL A 106 -4.97 1.08 -3.48
N ASP A 107 -4.07 0.70 -2.59
CA ASP A 107 -3.57 1.52 -1.49
C ASP A 107 -2.76 2.71 -2.02
N GLN A 108 -1.85 2.45 -2.97
CA GLN A 108 -0.98 3.45 -3.58
C GLN A 108 -1.79 4.56 -4.28
N VAL A 109 -2.81 4.17 -5.06
CA VAL A 109 -3.69 5.13 -5.74
C VAL A 109 -4.58 5.87 -4.73
N ALA A 110 -5.10 5.20 -3.70
CA ALA A 110 -5.89 5.86 -2.67
C ALA A 110 -5.07 6.90 -1.88
N ASN A 111 -3.84 6.54 -1.50
CA ASN A 111 -2.92 7.42 -0.81
C ASN A 111 -2.56 8.64 -1.68
N LEU A 112 -2.29 8.45 -2.98
CA LEU A 112 -2.04 9.55 -3.91
C LEU A 112 -3.24 10.51 -3.99
N ILE A 113 -4.45 9.98 -4.21
CA ILE A 113 -5.67 10.80 -4.31
C ILE A 113 -5.88 11.58 -3.02
N PHE A 114 -5.74 10.93 -1.87
CA PHE A 114 -5.89 11.58 -0.58
C PHE A 114 -4.82 12.65 -0.35
N ALA A 115 -3.55 12.40 -0.67
CA ALA A 115 -2.47 13.35 -0.45
C ALA A 115 -2.54 14.56 -1.39
N ALA A 116 -2.81 14.33 -2.67
CA ALA A 116 -2.53 15.32 -3.72
C ALA A 116 -3.75 15.78 -4.54
N CYS A 117 -4.91 15.13 -4.45
CA CYS A 117 -6.07 15.40 -5.31
C CYS A 117 -7.29 15.86 -4.50
N LYS A 118 -7.12 16.90 -3.68
CA LYS A 118 -8.15 17.38 -2.74
C LYS A 118 -9.44 17.84 -3.43
N SER A 119 -9.36 18.35 -4.66
CA SER A 119 -10.54 18.75 -5.43
C SER A 119 -11.42 17.59 -5.90
N ALA A 120 -10.90 16.36 -5.90
CA ALA A 120 -11.67 15.16 -6.17
C ALA A 120 -12.47 14.67 -4.96
N LEU A 121 -12.21 15.20 -3.75
CA LEU A 121 -12.83 14.72 -2.52
C LEU A 121 -14.21 15.34 -2.28
N PRO A 122 -15.16 14.58 -1.72
CA PRO A 122 -15.08 13.15 -1.43
C PRO A 122 -15.24 12.30 -2.71
N CYS A 123 -14.52 11.17 -2.77
CA CYS A 123 -14.63 10.22 -3.87
C CYS A 123 -14.59 8.76 -3.38
N ALA A 124 -14.88 7.84 -4.30
CA ALA A 124 -14.76 6.42 -4.05
C ALA A 124 -14.46 5.67 -5.35
N PHE A 125 -13.83 4.51 -5.23
CA PHE A 125 -13.68 3.57 -6.33
C PHE A 125 -13.82 2.13 -5.86
N SER A 126 -14.23 1.25 -6.77
CA SER A 126 -14.36 -0.18 -6.53
C SER A 126 -13.20 -0.95 -7.13
N TRP A 127 -12.84 -2.06 -6.50
CA TRP A 127 -11.88 -3.02 -7.02
C TRP A 127 -12.43 -4.43 -6.92
N ALA A 128 -11.91 -5.34 -7.75
CA ALA A 128 -12.24 -6.75 -7.75
C ALA A 128 -10.98 -7.60 -7.68
N HIS A 129 -11.03 -8.64 -6.86
CA HIS A 129 -10.02 -9.70 -6.83
C HIS A 129 -10.58 -10.91 -7.56
N THR A 130 -9.91 -11.33 -8.63
CA THR A 130 -10.36 -12.41 -9.51
C THR A 130 -9.26 -13.43 -9.73
N CYS A 131 -9.65 -14.66 -10.02
CA CYS A 131 -8.72 -15.74 -10.32
C CYS A 131 -9.12 -16.46 -11.62
N ASP A 132 -8.14 -16.92 -12.39
CA ASP A 132 -8.38 -17.75 -13.57
C ASP A 132 -8.76 -19.21 -13.23
N ALA A 133 -8.63 -19.60 -11.96
CA ALA A 133 -9.11 -20.86 -11.41
C ALA A 133 -10.29 -20.62 -10.45
N LEU A 134 -11.39 -21.34 -10.66
CA LEU A 134 -12.58 -21.29 -9.80
C LEU A 134 -12.34 -22.01 -8.46
N ARG A 135 -11.54 -21.40 -7.58
CA ARG A 135 -11.23 -21.94 -6.25
C ARG A 135 -12.03 -21.24 -5.16
N PRO A 136 -12.37 -21.95 -4.07
CA PRO A 136 -12.97 -21.34 -2.89
C PRO A 136 -12.13 -20.15 -2.41
N ASP A 137 -12.82 -19.07 -2.04
CA ASP A 137 -12.25 -17.86 -1.43
C ASP A 137 -11.23 -17.06 -2.26
N GLU A 138 -11.01 -17.41 -3.54
CA GLU A 138 -10.13 -16.65 -4.45
C GLU A 138 -10.87 -15.53 -5.23
N PHE A 139 -12.17 -15.34 -4.99
CA PHE A 139 -12.97 -14.24 -5.54
C PHE A 139 -13.33 -13.25 -4.45
N GLY A 140 -13.15 -11.97 -4.75
CA GLY A 140 -13.44 -10.91 -3.80
C GLY A 140 -13.50 -9.56 -4.50
N GLY A 141 -13.47 -8.53 -3.68
CA GLY A 141 -13.54 -7.17 -4.15
C GLY A 141 -13.80 -6.24 -2.99
N GLY A 142 -14.05 -4.99 -3.33
CA GLY A 142 -14.27 -3.97 -2.34
C GLY A 142 -14.43 -2.60 -2.94
N CYS A 143 -14.41 -1.62 -2.05
CA CYS A 143 -14.29 -0.23 -2.42
C CYS A 143 -13.40 0.51 -1.45
N VAL A 144 -12.86 1.62 -1.93
CA VAL A 144 -12.17 2.62 -1.12
C VAL A 144 -13.04 3.87 -1.14
N ILE A 145 -13.25 4.46 0.03
CA ILE A 145 -13.94 5.74 0.19
C ILE A 145 -12.93 6.74 0.73
N ILE A 146 -12.80 7.89 0.08
CA ILE A 146 -11.81 8.91 0.42
C ILE A 146 -12.54 10.20 0.72
N THR A 147 -12.29 10.75 1.91
CA THR A 147 -12.86 12.02 2.38
C THR A 147 -11.76 12.91 2.92
N ASP A 148 -12.07 14.15 3.29
CA ASP A 148 -11.11 15.02 3.98
C ASP A 148 -10.62 14.43 5.31
N ALA A 149 -11.40 13.55 5.94
CA ALA A 149 -11.07 12.94 7.22
C ALA A 149 -10.10 11.75 7.10
N GLY A 150 -9.98 11.13 5.92
CA GLY A 150 -9.14 9.96 5.70
C GLY A 150 -9.66 9.02 4.62
N ILE A 151 -9.06 7.83 4.61
CA ILE A 151 -9.32 6.75 3.65
C ILE A 151 -9.95 5.58 4.41
N ASP A 152 -11.11 5.13 3.94
CA ASP A 152 -11.81 3.96 4.47
C ASP A 152 -11.80 2.83 3.43
N PHE A 153 -11.23 1.70 3.82
CA PHE A 153 -11.17 0.50 2.99
C PHE A 153 -12.30 -0.47 3.36
N HIS A 154 -12.97 -1.00 2.34
CA HIS A 154 -14.02 -2.00 2.50
C HIS A 154 -13.78 -3.16 1.57
N SER A 155 -13.89 -4.39 2.09
CA SER A 155 -13.82 -5.62 1.30
C SER A 155 -15.10 -6.45 1.45
N THR A 156 -15.46 -7.18 0.40
CA THR A 156 -16.59 -8.13 0.43
C THR A 156 -16.34 -9.22 1.48
N THR A 157 -15.11 -9.70 1.62
CA THR A 157 -14.72 -10.65 2.66
C THR A 157 -14.89 -10.06 4.06
N GLY A 158 -14.54 -8.80 4.28
CA GLY A 158 -14.79 -8.11 5.55
C GLY A 158 -16.28 -7.95 5.86
N ILE A 159 -17.11 -7.68 4.84
CA ILE A 159 -18.57 -7.62 4.99
C ILE A 159 -19.14 -9.00 5.35
N ILE A 160 -18.74 -10.06 4.64
CA ILE A 160 -19.16 -11.44 4.91
C ILE A 160 -18.73 -11.84 6.32
N GLY A 161 -17.48 -11.56 6.68
CA GLY A 161 -16.97 -11.84 8.00
C GLY A 161 -17.75 -11.11 9.09
N ARG A 162 -18.11 -9.84 8.91
CA ARG A 162 -19.00 -9.12 9.85
C ARG A 162 -20.34 -9.85 10.04
N VAL A 163 -20.96 -10.29 8.95
CA VAL A 163 -22.26 -11.01 8.99
C VAL A 163 -22.13 -12.37 9.67
N LEU A 164 -21.03 -13.08 9.44
CA LEU A 164 -20.76 -14.40 10.01
C LEU A 164 -20.20 -14.34 11.44
N GLY A 165 -19.90 -13.15 11.96
CA GLY A 165 -19.21 -12.98 13.24
C GLY A 165 -17.74 -13.46 13.21
N THR A 166 -17.17 -13.62 12.01
CA THR A 166 -15.80 -14.10 11.78
C THR A 166 -14.87 -13.02 11.25
N GLY A 167 -15.38 -11.87 10.84
CA GLY A 167 -14.60 -10.75 10.31
C GLY A 167 -14.57 -9.58 11.25
N ALA A 168 -13.40 -8.96 11.37
CA ALA A 168 -13.31 -7.57 11.76
C ALA A 168 -13.94 -6.71 10.66
N GLY A 169 -14.85 -5.82 11.03
CA GLY A 169 -15.17 -4.68 10.19
C GLY A 169 -15.04 -3.39 10.99
N PRO A 170 -15.50 -2.24 10.46
CA PRO A 170 -15.53 -1.00 11.20
C PRO A 170 -16.55 -1.21 12.33
N SER A 171 -15.99 -1.59 13.47
CA SER A 171 -16.69 -1.88 14.69
C SER A 171 -17.01 -0.55 15.34
N GLU A 172 -18.30 -0.27 15.58
CA GLU A 172 -18.72 0.81 16.51
C GLU A 172 -18.20 0.55 17.94
N THR A 173 -17.77 -0.68 18.24
CA THR A 173 -16.98 -1.04 19.41
C THR A 173 -15.50 -0.70 19.19
N PRO A 174 -14.79 -0.06 20.15
CA PRO A 174 -13.36 0.19 20.03
C PRO A 174 -12.61 -1.11 19.72
N LYS A 175 -11.89 -1.15 18.60
CA LYS A 175 -11.06 -2.31 18.25
C LYS A 175 -10.02 -2.52 19.35
N PRO A 176 -9.77 -3.77 19.76
CA PRO A 176 -8.70 -4.05 20.71
C PRO A 176 -7.39 -3.54 20.13
N LEU A 177 -6.55 -2.98 21.00
CA LEU A 177 -5.17 -2.64 20.66
C LEU A 177 -4.51 -3.89 20.07
N PHE A 178 -3.62 -3.69 19.10
CA PHE A 178 -2.82 -4.77 18.55
C PHE A 178 -2.14 -5.56 19.68
N ASP A 179 -2.34 -6.88 19.69
CA ASP A 179 -1.72 -7.77 20.67
C ASP A 179 -0.66 -8.63 19.98
N PRO A 180 0.65 -8.40 20.24
CA PRO A 180 1.73 -9.19 19.68
C PRO A 180 1.62 -10.69 19.99
N ALA A 181 0.92 -11.08 21.06
CA ALA A 181 0.71 -12.48 21.43
C ALA A 181 -0.20 -13.22 20.44
N LEU A 182 -1.01 -12.50 19.66
CA LEU A 182 -1.90 -13.05 18.64
C LEU A 182 -1.20 -13.27 17.28
N VAL A 183 0.07 -12.87 17.16
CA VAL A 183 0.85 -13.03 15.92
C VAL A 183 1.53 -14.40 15.88
N SER A 184 1.18 -15.19 14.86
CA SER A 184 1.92 -16.40 14.49
C SER A 184 2.71 -16.15 13.21
N ILE A 185 3.98 -16.53 13.24
CA ILE A 185 4.91 -16.44 12.11
C ILE A 185 5.42 -17.85 11.88
N GLU A 186 5.02 -18.46 10.77
CA GLU A 186 5.45 -19.79 10.40
C GLU A 186 6.45 -19.71 9.26
N GLN A 187 7.62 -20.31 9.48
CA GLN A 187 8.68 -20.38 8.49
C GLN A 187 8.58 -21.70 7.74
N LYS A 188 8.44 -21.62 6.42
CA LYS A 188 8.42 -22.79 5.55
C LYS A 188 9.56 -22.69 4.56
N ARG A 189 10.36 -23.75 4.47
CA ARG A 189 11.46 -23.78 3.51
C ARG A 189 10.90 -23.93 2.09
N PHE A 190 11.15 -22.94 1.25
CA PHE A 190 10.76 -22.93 -0.16
C PHE A 190 11.92 -23.35 -1.07
N SER A 191 13.13 -22.82 -0.84
CA SER A 191 14.32 -23.15 -1.64
C SER A 191 15.63 -23.19 -0.83
N HIS A 192 16.77 -23.21 -1.53
CA HIS A 192 18.11 -23.09 -0.94
C HIS A 192 18.52 -21.65 -0.61
N THR A 193 17.79 -20.66 -1.13
CA THR A 193 18.10 -19.23 -1.01
C THR A 193 16.91 -18.40 -0.51
N GLN A 194 15.73 -19.01 -0.37
CA GLN A 194 14.51 -18.34 0.08
C GLN A 194 13.68 -19.22 1.03
N TRP A 195 13.12 -18.58 2.06
CA TRP A 195 12.01 -19.10 2.85
C TRP A 195 10.70 -18.45 2.42
N GLU A 196 9.60 -19.12 2.75
CA GLU A 196 8.27 -18.55 2.77
C GLU A 196 7.89 -18.30 4.23
N ILE A 197 7.43 -17.09 4.52
CA ILE A 197 7.00 -16.68 5.86
C ILE A 197 5.50 -16.45 5.81
N LEU A 198 4.75 -17.32 6.48
CA LEU A 198 3.33 -17.14 6.66
C LEU A 198 3.10 -16.32 7.93
N VAL A 199 2.48 -15.16 7.78
CA VAL A 199 2.11 -14.29 8.89
C VAL A 199 0.61 -14.39 9.11
N CYS A 200 0.20 -14.70 10.34
CA CYS A 200 -1.20 -14.70 10.75
C CYS A 200 -1.36 -13.84 12.01
N TYR A 201 -2.55 -13.26 12.16
CA TYR A 201 -2.97 -12.54 13.35
C TYR A 201 -4.31 -13.09 13.84
N ASN A 202 -4.37 -13.44 15.12
CA ASN A 202 -5.56 -14.03 15.74
C ASN A 202 -6.09 -15.27 14.98
N GLY A 203 -5.18 -16.12 14.51
CA GLY A 203 -5.50 -17.32 13.73
C GLY A 203 -5.98 -17.06 12.29
N GLN A 204 -6.08 -15.80 11.86
CA GLN A 204 -6.38 -15.42 10.49
C GLN A 204 -5.10 -15.13 9.71
N ARG A 205 -4.96 -15.76 8.54
CA ARG A 205 -3.85 -15.47 7.63
C ARG A 205 -3.92 -14.01 7.20
N ILE A 206 -2.83 -13.30 7.42
CA ILE A 206 -2.63 -11.93 6.91
C ILE A 206 -2.11 -12.04 5.49
N GLU A 207 -0.90 -12.60 5.34
CA GLU A 207 -0.28 -12.88 4.05
C GLU A 207 0.92 -13.83 4.17
N GLN A 208 1.48 -14.23 3.03
CA GLN A 208 2.67 -15.05 2.88
C GLN A 208 3.73 -14.28 2.08
N TYR A 209 4.88 -14.08 2.70
CA TYR A 209 6.00 -13.33 2.13
C TYR A 209 7.16 -14.26 1.76
N GLY A 210 7.95 -13.83 0.77
CA GLY A 210 9.28 -14.39 0.55
C GLY A 210 10.27 -13.79 1.54
N ASP A 211 11.13 -14.61 2.12
CA ASP A 211 12.22 -14.17 3.00
C ASP A 211 13.56 -14.63 2.43
N LYS A 212 14.43 -13.67 2.15
CA LYS A 212 15.76 -13.93 1.59
C LYS A 212 16.64 -14.47 2.71
N ILE A 213 17.24 -15.63 2.49
CA ILE A 213 18.06 -16.29 3.50
C ILE A 213 19.53 -16.28 3.14
N GLU A 214 20.36 -16.03 4.15
CA GLU A 214 21.82 -16.10 4.05
C GLU A 214 22.38 -17.23 4.92
N LEU A 215 23.46 -17.86 4.47
CA LEU A 215 24.13 -18.91 5.24
C LEU A 215 25.09 -18.26 6.26
N ALA A 216 24.69 -18.21 7.52
CA ALA A 216 25.51 -17.76 8.63
C ALA A 216 26.12 -18.98 9.35
N GLY A 217 27.33 -19.37 8.95
CA GLY A 217 28.00 -20.55 9.49
C GLY A 217 27.39 -21.85 8.96
N LYS A 218 26.60 -22.55 9.78
CA LYS A 218 25.90 -23.81 9.40
C LYS A 218 24.38 -23.67 9.37
N GLU A 219 23.85 -22.48 9.64
CA GLU A 219 22.41 -22.22 9.70
C GLU A 219 22.03 -21.15 8.67
N TYR A 220 20.92 -21.37 7.99
CA TYR A 220 20.31 -20.34 7.15
C TYR A 220 19.53 -19.38 8.04
N ARG A 221 19.67 -18.08 7.80
CA ARG A 221 18.98 -17.01 8.54
C ARG A 221 18.31 -16.06 7.56
N GLY A 222 17.01 -15.85 7.73
CA GLY A 222 16.26 -14.78 7.06
C GLY A 222 16.08 -13.58 7.99
N HIS A 223 15.09 -12.74 7.69
CA HIS A 223 14.76 -11.61 8.54
C HIS A 223 14.38 -12.06 9.96
N PRO A 224 14.78 -11.30 10.99
CA PRO A 224 14.48 -11.64 12.38
C PRO A 224 12.97 -11.53 12.64
N ARG A 225 12.48 -12.21 13.68
CA ARG A 225 11.04 -12.28 13.99
C ARG A 225 10.43 -10.89 14.20
N GLU A 226 11.22 -9.95 14.69
CA GLU A 226 10.88 -8.57 14.98
C GLU A 226 10.47 -7.81 13.71
N VAL A 227 11.13 -8.06 12.57
CA VAL A 227 10.74 -7.50 11.26
C VAL A 227 9.35 -8.01 10.88
N TRP A 228 9.14 -9.33 10.97
CA TRP A 228 7.86 -9.96 10.66
C TRP A 228 6.75 -9.57 11.64
N MET A 229 7.09 -9.22 12.88
CA MET A 229 6.15 -8.66 13.85
C MET A 229 5.72 -7.25 13.45
N ALA A 230 6.64 -6.44 12.95
CA ALA A 230 6.35 -5.10 12.48
C ALA A 230 5.50 -5.12 11.20
N VAL A 231 5.78 -6.07 10.30
CA VAL A 231 4.90 -6.37 9.15
C VAL A 231 3.52 -6.80 9.65
N ALA A 232 3.43 -7.76 10.57
CA ALA A 232 2.14 -8.19 11.14
C ALA A 232 1.34 -7.02 11.74
N TYR A 233 2.01 -6.09 12.44
CA TYR A 233 1.40 -4.87 12.95
C TYR A 233 0.84 -4.00 11.81
N ARG A 234 1.68 -3.60 10.85
CA ARG A 234 1.27 -2.77 9.70
C ARG A 234 0.06 -3.36 9.00
N GLU A 235 0.15 -4.64 8.68
CA GLU A 235 -0.86 -5.37 7.93
C GLU A 235 -2.16 -5.61 8.71
N ALA A 236 -2.08 -5.82 10.04
CA ALA A 236 -3.26 -5.96 10.90
C ALA A 236 -4.00 -4.62 11.06
N ILE A 237 -3.30 -3.49 11.10
CA ILE A 237 -3.92 -2.16 11.09
C ILE A 237 -4.56 -1.89 9.71
N ALA A 238 -3.82 -2.12 8.61
CA ALA A 238 -4.31 -1.90 7.25
C ALA A 238 -5.55 -2.75 6.90
N ARG A 239 -5.60 -4.00 7.39
CA ARG A 239 -6.75 -4.91 7.23
C ARG A 239 -7.84 -4.70 8.27
N ASP A 240 -7.76 -3.65 9.08
CA ASP A 240 -8.76 -3.30 10.10
C ASP A 240 -8.96 -4.38 11.19
N MET A 241 -7.94 -5.21 11.44
CA MET A 241 -7.97 -6.33 12.39
C MET A 241 -7.66 -5.91 13.84
N ALA A 242 -6.97 -4.78 14.02
CA ALA A 242 -6.59 -4.23 15.33
C ALA A 242 -6.52 -2.70 15.31
N SER A 243 -6.49 -2.05 16.48
CA SER A 243 -6.19 -0.61 16.59
C SER A 243 -4.70 -0.36 16.88
N ARG A 244 -4.23 0.83 16.48
CA ARG A 244 -2.84 1.25 16.66
C ARG A 244 -2.44 1.24 18.13
N LEU A 245 -1.19 0.85 18.38
CA LEU A 245 -0.60 0.94 19.71
C LEU A 245 -0.38 2.40 20.12
N PRO A 246 -0.23 2.69 21.42
CA PRO A 246 0.30 3.98 21.87
C PRO A 246 1.63 4.32 21.19
N VAL A 247 1.87 5.60 20.89
CA VAL A 247 3.02 6.08 20.08
C VAL A 247 4.37 5.47 20.48
N VAL A 248 4.62 5.29 21.78
CA VAL A 248 5.89 4.72 22.29
C VAL A 248 6.03 3.23 21.95
N GLU A 249 4.93 2.49 22.04
CA GLU A 249 4.89 1.05 21.75
C GLU A 249 4.85 0.80 20.24
N GLU A 250 4.14 1.66 19.49
CA GLU A 250 4.15 1.68 18.04
C GLU A 250 5.55 1.90 17.50
N ALA A 251 6.27 2.93 17.99
CA ALA A 251 7.65 3.20 17.57
C ALA A 251 8.61 2.04 17.88
N ALA A 252 8.40 1.32 18.99
CA ALA A 252 9.21 0.16 19.34
C ALA A 252 9.00 -1.01 18.37
N ILE A 253 7.77 -1.21 17.88
CA ILE A 253 7.46 -2.27 16.90
C ILE A 253 7.90 -1.86 15.49
N THR A 254 7.62 -0.63 15.06
CA THR A 254 7.88 -0.17 13.70
C THR A 254 9.34 0.17 13.43
N ALA A 255 10.17 0.39 14.46
CA ALA A 255 11.62 0.59 14.30
C ALA A 255 12.32 -0.54 13.50
N HIS A 256 11.74 -1.73 13.52
CA HIS A 256 12.26 -2.90 12.81
C HIS A 256 11.88 -2.94 11.32
N LEU A 257 11.00 -2.07 10.82
CA LEU A 257 10.70 -1.94 9.39
C LEU A 257 11.81 -1.22 8.63
N ASN A 258 12.49 -0.27 9.27
CA ASN A 258 13.52 0.58 8.65
C ASN A 258 14.93 0.00 8.79
N THR A 259 15.08 -1.18 9.39
CA THR A 259 16.36 -1.86 9.48
C THR A 259 16.45 -2.87 8.35
N HIS A 260 16.93 -2.42 7.18
CA HIS A 260 17.79 -3.12 6.21
C HIS A 260 17.55 -2.64 4.79
#